data_AF-A0A842Q4F5-F1
#
_entry.id   AF-A0A842Q4F5-F1
#
_cell.length_a   1.000
_cell.length_b   1.000
_cell.length_c   1.000
_cell.angle_alpha   90.00
_cell.angle_beta   90.00
_cell.angle_gamma   90.00
#
_symmetry.space_group_name_H-M   'P 1'
#
loop_
_entity.id
_entity.type
_entity.pdbx_description
1 polymer ?
#
loop_
_entity_poly.entity_id
_entity_poly.type
_entity_poly.pdbx_seq_one_letter_code
_entity_poly.pdbx_strand_id
1 'polypeptide(L)'
;MIDCNISFSANIIEELKKIPEIAEFYRAQSIYDMIAKVNADSEDQLHEIVMRKVRKIEGIKNTLTMIIASKGQKRGRDKESKQ
;
A
#
# COMPACT_ATOMS: atom_id res chain seq x y z
N MET A 1 3.60 -0.40 -4.08
CA MET A 1 4.72 -1.10 -3.38
C MET A 1 5.81 -0.09 -3.09
N ILE A 2 6.50 -0.26 -1.98
CA ILE A 2 7.44 0.72 -1.43
C ILE A 2 8.75 -0.01 -1.11
N ASP A 3 9.86 0.54 -1.60
CA ASP A 3 11.23 0.19 -1.24
C ASP A 3 11.78 1.30 -0.35
N CYS A 4 12.32 0.92 0.81
CA CYS A 4 12.74 1.85 1.84
C CYS A 4 14.05 1.45 2.53
N ASN A 5 14.62 2.39 3.28
CA ASN A 5 15.76 2.13 4.14
C ASN A 5 15.28 1.48 5.44
N ILE A 6 15.87 0.33 5.80
CA ILE A 6 15.50 -0.46 6.98
C ILE A 6 15.53 0.35 8.28
N SER A 7 16.48 1.29 8.42
CA SER A 7 16.61 2.16 9.59
C SER A 7 15.41 3.10 9.77
N PHE A 8 14.66 3.38 8.71
CA PHE A 8 13.49 4.26 8.71
C PHE A 8 12.16 3.49 8.74
N SER A 9 12.18 2.16 8.71
CA SER A 9 10.97 1.34 8.56
C SER A 9 9.87 1.62 9.60
N ALA A 10 10.24 1.83 10.87
CA ALA A 10 9.29 2.19 11.92
C ALA A 10 8.68 3.58 11.72
N ASN A 11 9.50 4.58 11.37
CA ASN A 11 9.03 5.93 11.09
C ASN A 11 8.10 5.97 9.87
N ILE A 12 8.45 5.25 8.81
CA ILE A 12 7.63 5.14 7.60
C ILE A 12 6.25 4.57 7.93
N ILE A 13 6.18 3.54 8.77
CA ILE A 13 4.89 2.96 9.21
C ILE A 13 4.03 4.02 9.93
N GLU A 14 4.62 4.81 10.82
CA GLU A 14 3.89 5.88 11.52
C GLU A 14 3.43 7.00 10.59
N GLU A 15 4.24 7.38 9.60
CA GLU A 15 3.86 8.38 8.60
C GLU A 15 2.77 7.87 7.66
N LEU A 16 2.84 6.60 7.21
CA LEU A 16 1.80 6.01 6.37
C LEU A 16 0.44 5.95 7.08
N LYS A 17 0.41 5.68 8.40
CA LYS A 17 -0.84 5.71 9.20
C LYS A 17 -1.50 7.10 9.24
N LYS A 18 -0.75 8.18 9.04
CA LYS A 18 -1.26 9.56 9.03
C LYS A 18 -1.87 9.95 7.68
N ILE A 19 -1.64 9.16 6.62
CA ILE A 19 -2.18 9.43 5.28
C ILE A 19 -3.57 8.78 5.17
N PRO A 20 -4.67 9.57 5.16
CA PRO A 20 -6.03 9.03 5.22
C PRO A 20 -6.40 8.21 3.98
N GLU A 21 -5.74 8.44 2.85
CA GLU A 21 -5.97 7.68 1.62
C GLU A 21 -5.38 6.27 1.66
N ILE A 22 -4.48 5.96 2.62
CA ILE A 22 -3.96 4.61 2.81
C ILE A 22 -5.00 3.78 3.55
N ALA A 23 -5.67 2.90 2.82
CA ALA A 23 -6.68 2.01 3.37
C ALA A 23 -6.05 0.89 4.21
N GLU A 24 -4.97 0.31 3.71
CA GLU A 24 -4.28 -0.84 4.31
C GLU A 24 -2.80 -0.79 3.91
N PHE A 25 -1.92 -1.29 4.76
CA PHE A 25 -0.54 -1.56 4.38
C PHE A 25 0.03 -2.78 5.09
N TYR A 26 1.01 -3.41 4.46
CA TYR A 26 1.61 -4.67 4.88
C TYR A 26 3.12 -4.63 4.66
N ARG A 27 3.89 -5.24 5.56
CA ARG A 27 5.28 -5.60 5.25
C ARG A 27 5.27 -6.85 4.38
N ALA A 28 6.12 -6.87 3.36
CA ALA A 28 6.22 -7.99 2.43
C ALA A 28 7.56 -8.71 2.60
N GLN A 29 7.55 -10.04 2.50
CA GLN A 29 8.77 -10.82 2.25
C GLN A 29 8.97 -10.88 0.72
N SER A 30 9.51 -9.80 0.16
CA SER A 30 9.71 -9.67 -1.28
C SER A 30 10.96 -8.82 -1.59
N ILE A 31 11.17 -8.48 -2.86
CA ILE A 31 12.18 -7.47 -3.26
C ILE A 31 11.78 -6.03 -2.87
N TYR A 32 10.53 -5.82 -2.48
CA TYR A 32 10.03 -4.59 -1.87
C TYR A 32 9.71 -4.83 -0.39
N ASP A 33 9.83 -3.78 0.42
CA ASP A 33 9.62 -3.87 1.87
C ASP A 33 8.15 -3.80 2.27
N MET A 34 7.34 -2.99 1.56
CA MET A 34 5.96 -2.73 1.94
C MET A 34 5.00 -2.66 0.75
N ILE A 35 3.75 -3.06 0.99
CA ILE A 35 2.62 -2.90 0.08
C ILE A 35 1.60 -2.02 0.76
N ALA A 36 1.24 -0.90 0.14
CA ALA A 36 0.18 -0.01 0.61
C ALA A 36 -0.95 0.01 -0.44
N LYS A 37 -2.18 -0.15 0.02
CA LYS A 37 -3.41 -0.01 -0.75
C LYS A 37 -3.93 1.39 -0.53
N VAL A 38 -4.05 2.14 -1.62
CA VAL A 38 -4.46 3.55 -1.60
C VAL A 38 -5.83 3.67 -2.25
N ASN A 39 -6.75 4.38 -1.61
CA ASN A 39 -8.02 4.76 -2.20
C ASN A 39 -7.86 6.13 -2.88
N ALA A 40 -8.29 6.22 -4.14
CA ALA A 40 -8.31 7.45 -4.92
C ALA A 40 -9.47 7.37 -5.93
N ASP A 41 -10.07 8.53 -6.22
CA ASP A 41 -11.20 8.70 -7.13
C ASP A 41 -10.74 8.83 -8.60
N SER A 42 -9.46 9.10 -8.84
CA SER A 42 -8.86 9.17 -10.17
C SER A 42 -7.37 8.79 -10.17
N GLU A 43 -6.83 8.51 -11.36
CA GLU A 43 -5.40 8.26 -11.55
C GLU A 43 -4.54 9.48 -11.18
N ASP A 44 -5.01 10.70 -11.50
CA ASP A 44 -4.33 11.94 -11.16
C ASP A 44 -4.26 12.14 -9.63
N GLN A 45 -5.35 11.86 -8.92
CA GLN A 45 -5.35 11.94 -7.45
C GLN A 45 -4.40 10.89 -6.86
N LEU A 46 -4.39 9.67 -7.40
CA LEU A 46 -3.45 8.63 -6.97
C LEU A 46 -2.00 9.07 -7.19
N HIS A 47 -1.69 9.66 -8.35
CA HIS A 47 -0.37 10.19 -8.67
C HIS A 47 0.06 11.26 -7.64
N GLU A 48 -0.82 12.22 -7.35
CA GLU A 48 -0.57 13.28 -6.38
C GLU A 48 -0.35 12.74 -4.97
N ILE A 49 -1.15 11.78 -4.50
CA ILE A 49 -0.96 11.11 -3.21
C ILE A 49 0.41 10.44 -3.15
N VAL A 50 0.79 9.69 -4.19
CA VAL A 50 2.09 9.00 -4.24
C VAL A 50 3.24 9.99 -4.25
N MET A 51 3.20 11.03 -5.10
CA MET A 51 4.32 11.97 -5.26
C MET A 51 4.48 12.94 -4.08
N ARG A 52 3.36 13.42 -3.52
CA ARG A 52 3.39 14.48 -2.50
C ARG A 52 3.31 13.97 -1.08
N LYS A 53 2.69 12.82 -0.85
CA LYS A 53 2.54 12.26 0.50
C LYS A 53 3.50 11.10 0.71
N VAL A 54 3.39 10.05 -0.11
CA VAL A 54 4.18 8.82 0.10
C VAL A 54 5.67 9.07 -0.18
N ARG A 55 6.06 9.50 -1.39
CA ARG A 55 7.49 9.67 -1.76
C ARG A 55 8.20 10.80 -1.03
N LYS A 56 7.48 11.61 -0.23
CA LYS A 56 8.07 12.63 0.65
C LYS A 56 8.48 12.09 2.01
N ILE A 57 8.01 10.92 2.40
CA ILE A 57 8.40 10.28 3.67
C ILE A 57 9.89 9.93 3.60
N GLU A 58 10.64 10.39 4.58
CA GLU A 58 12.07 10.12 4.68
C GLU A 58 12.35 8.62 4.77
N GLY A 59 13.36 8.16 4.03
CA GLY A 59 13.76 6.77 3.96
C GLY A 59 13.05 5.96 2.87
N ILE A 60 12.02 6.48 2.20
CA ILE A 60 11.47 5.87 0.99
C ILE A 60 12.43 6.13 -0.18
N LYS A 61 12.88 5.07 -0.85
CA LYS A 61 13.78 5.13 -2.00
C LYS A 61 13.00 5.14 -3.30
N ASN A 62 12.11 4.16 -3.45
CA ASN A 62 11.38 3.93 -4.69
C ASN A 62 9.94 3.47 -4.42
N THR A 63 9.08 3.68 -5.40
CA THR A 63 7.70 3.21 -5.38
C THR A 63 7.33 2.60 -6.73
N LEU A 64 6.68 1.44 -6.70
CA LEU A 64 5.97 0.87 -7.85
C LEU A 64 4.46 0.99 -7.61
N THR A 65 3.76 1.71 -8.49
CA THR A 65 2.31 1.91 -8.40
C THR A 65 1.59 0.96 -9.36
N MET A 66 0.57 0.27 -8.86
CA MET A 66 -0.29 -0.60 -9.66
C MET A 66 -1.72 -0.10 -9.56
N ILE A 67 -2.36 0.13 -10.69
CA ILE A 67 -3.77 0.52 -10.76
C ILE A 67 -4.60 -0.76 -10.82
N ILE A 68 -5.57 -0.89 -9.91
CA ILE A 68 -6.47 -2.04 -9.88
C ILE A 68 -7.52 -1.84 -10.97
N ALA A 69 -7.33 -2.48 -12.12
CA ALA A 69 -8.26 -2.37 -13.25
C ALA A 69 -9.63 -2.99 -12.97
N SER A 70 -9.67 -4.10 -12.22
CA SER A 70 -10.92 -4.71 -11.75
C SER A 70 -10.70 -5.46 -10.44
N LYS A 71 -11.74 -5.51 -9.59
CA LYS A 71 -11.72 -6.37 -8.40
C LYS A 71 -12.04 -7.79 -8.84
N GLY A 72 -11.17 -8.74 -8.51
CA GLY A 72 -11.48 -10.15 -8.68
C GLY A 72 -12.74 -10.53 -7.88
N GLN A 73 -13.59 -11.39 -8.43
CA GLN A 73 -14.72 -11.94 -7.69
C GLN A 73 -14.21 -12.77 -6.52
N LYS A 74 -14.72 -12.52 -5.31
CA LYS A 74 -14.52 -13.43 -4.18
C LYS A 74 -15.21 -14.76 -4.52
N ARG A 75 -14.46 -15.78 -4.92
CA ARG A 75 -14.94 -17.17 -4.87
C ARG A 75 -15.19 -17.50 -3.40
N GLY A 76 -16.47 -17.52 -3.01
CA GLY A 76 -16.87 -17.91 -1.66
C GLY A 76 -16.32 -19.29 -1.33
N ARG A 77 -15.46 -19.37 -0.31
CA ARG A 77 -15.25 -20.60 0.45
C ARG A 77 -16.08 -20.46 1.72
N ASP A 78 -17.39 -20.60 1.57
CA ASP A 78 -18.32 -20.69 2.68
C ASP A 78 -18.76 -22.14 2.87
N LYS A 79 -18.32 -22.70 4.00
CA LYS A 79 -18.99 -23.71 4.84
C LYS A 79 -19.06 -25.16 4.33
N GLU A 80 -18.04 -25.94 4.69
CA GLU A 80 -18.20 -27.37 4.97
C GLU A 80 -17.29 -27.80 6.13
N SER A 81 -17.76 -27.57 7.36
CA SER A 81 -17.27 -28.23 8.58
C SER A 81 -18.36 -28.14 9.65
N LYS A 82 -19.53 -28.71 9.34
CA LYS A 82 -20.48 -29.19 10.35
C LYS A 82 -21.11 -30.47 9.81
N GLN A 83 -20.43 -31.58 10.06
CA GLN A 83 -21.03 -32.84 10.47
C GLN A 83 -19.99 -33.67 11.20
#